data_AF-A0ABC9PDN3-F1
#
_entry.id   AF-A0ABC9PDN3-F1
#
_cell.length_a   1.000
_cell.length_b   1.000
_cell.length_c   1.000
_cell.angle_alpha   90.00
_cell.angle_beta   90.00
_cell.angle_gamma   90.00
#
_symmetry.space_group_name_H-M   'P 1'
#
loop_
_entity.id
_entity.type
_entity.pdbx_description
1 polymer ?
#
loop_
_entity_poly.entity_id
_entity_poly.type
_entity_poly.pdbx_seq_one_letter_code
_entity_poly.pdbx_strand_id
1 'polypeptide(L)'
;MGITSSAELAREEERLTKVRVKQLFGSGQLFAFEVGTFVGLSAIHAQLFGDIYDFAVHIRDVNIGKDDFQFAPRMFLEQSLRYINKLPQRILTRLSINTRI
;
A
#
# COMPACT_ATOMS: atom_id res chain seq x y z
N MET A 1 12.60 15.80 -2.86
CA MET A 1 13.53 15.71 -1.72
C MET A 1 14.97 16.12 -2.03
N GLY A 2 15.40 16.26 -3.31
CA GLY A 2 16.72 16.82 -3.64
C GLY A 2 17.92 15.94 -3.24
N ILE A 3 17.69 14.72 -2.76
CA ILE A 3 18.72 13.74 -2.40
C ILE A 3 19.09 12.95 -3.65
N THR A 4 20.39 12.86 -3.97
CA THR A 4 20.90 12.17 -5.16
C THR A 4 21.45 10.77 -4.87
N SER A 5 21.79 10.50 -3.61
CA SER A 5 22.26 9.20 -3.16
C SER A 5 21.09 8.26 -2.84
N SER A 6 21.02 7.13 -3.52
CA SER A 6 19.96 6.11 -3.32
C SER A 6 19.92 5.60 -1.87
N ALA A 7 21.09 5.37 -1.26
CA ALA A 7 21.16 4.88 0.13
C ALA A 7 20.67 5.93 1.15
N GLU A 8 20.91 7.22 0.87
CA GLU A 8 20.39 8.31 1.72
C GLU A 8 18.90 8.51 1.53
N LEU A 9 18.43 8.44 0.29
CA LEU A 9 17.01 8.53 -0.04
C LEU A 9 16.23 7.43 0.70
N ALA A 10 16.67 6.17 0.59
CA ALA A 10 16.02 5.05 1.27
C ALA A 10 15.94 5.23 2.80
N ARG A 11 17.02 5.74 3.42
CA ARG A 11 17.03 6.03 4.87
C ARG A 11 16.04 7.13 5.24
N GLU A 12 15.94 8.18 4.42
CA GLU A 12 15.02 9.29 4.69
C GLU A 12 13.56 8.89 4.46
N GLU A 13 13.27 8.16 3.38
CA GLU A 13 11.95 7.58 3.10
C GLU A 13 11.49 6.67 4.24
N GLU A 14 12.38 5.79 4.73
CA GLU A 14 12.12 4.93 5.87
C GLU A 14 11.85 5.73 7.14
N ARG A 15 12.68 6.73 7.44
CA ARG A 15 12.54 7.60 8.62
C ARG A 15 11.19 8.31 8.62
N LEU A 16 10.82 8.93 7.49
CA LEU A 16 9.56 9.66 7.33
C LEU A 16 8.36 8.72 7.46
N THR A 17 8.40 7.57 6.78
CA THR A 17 7.31 6.58 6.84
C THR A 17 7.08 6.09 8.26
N LYS A 18 8.14 5.76 9.01
CA LYS A 18 8.03 5.31 10.41
C LYS A 18 7.39 6.36 11.33
N VAL A 19 7.73 7.64 11.13
CA VAL A 19 7.10 8.74 11.87
C VAL A 19 5.60 8.79 11.57
N ARG A 20 5.20 8.70 10.29
CA ARG A 20 3.79 8.71 9.90
C ARG A 20 3.03 7.50 10.44
N VAL A 21 3.62 6.30 10.42
CA VAL A 21 3.04 5.11 11.06
C VAL A 21 2.76 5.39 12.54
N LYS A 22 3.75 5.90 13.28
CA LYS A 22 3.58 6.19 14.72
C LYS A 22 2.46 7.20 14.97
N GLN A 23 2.35 8.24 14.14
CA GLN A 23 1.28 9.24 14.23
C GLN A 23 -0.10 8.64 13.92
N LEU A 24 -0.21 7.86 12.84
CA LEU A 24 -1.45 7.21 12.40
C LEU A 24 -2.00 6.24 13.46
N PHE A 25 -1.13 5.47 14.11
CA PHE A 25 -1.50 4.61 15.23
C PHE A 25 -1.85 5.42 16.49
N GLY A 26 -1.04 6.41 16.85
CA GLY A 26 -1.22 7.20 18.06
C GLY A 26 -2.47 8.09 18.06
N SER A 27 -2.91 8.55 16.88
CA SER A 27 -4.14 9.35 16.73
C SER A 27 -5.42 8.51 16.74
N GLY A 28 -5.30 7.18 16.61
CA GLY A 28 -6.45 6.29 16.40
C GLY A 28 -7.10 6.39 15.03
N GLN A 29 -6.61 7.27 14.14
CA GLN A 29 -7.17 7.48 12.80
C GLN A 29 -7.12 6.21 11.94
N LEU A 30 -6.16 5.31 12.19
CA LEU A 30 -6.09 4.00 11.55
C LEU A 30 -7.42 3.23 11.64
N PHE A 31 -8.09 3.30 12.80
CA PHE A 31 -9.32 2.55 13.06
C PHE A 31 -10.56 3.17 12.41
N ALA A 32 -10.44 4.37 11.83
CA ALA A 32 -11.50 5.01 11.07
C ALA A 32 -11.52 4.58 9.59
N PHE A 33 -10.49 3.88 9.11
CA PHE A 33 -10.42 3.42 7.72
C PHE A 33 -11.27 2.19 7.46
N GLU A 34 -11.80 2.10 6.25
CA GLU A 34 -12.64 0.98 5.83
C GLU A 34 -11.85 -0.33 5.85
N VAL A 35 -12.39 -1.35 6.51
CA VAL A 35 -11.70 -2.64 6.66
C VAL A 35 -11.96 -3.51 5.44
N GLY A 36 -10.87 -4.02 4.85
CA GLY A 36 -10.92 -5.05 3.81
C GLY A 36 -11.40 -4.57 2.45
N THR A 37 -11.26 -3.27 2.16
CA THR A 37 -11.49 -2.69 0.83
C THR A 37 -10.24 -1.98 0.30
N PHE A 38 -10.21 -1.78 -1.01
CA PHE A 38 -9.19 -0.96 -1.65
C PHE A 38 -9.21 0.49 -1.18
N VAL A 39 -10.38 1.04 -0.81
CA VAL A 39 -10.49 2.41 -0.29
C VAL A 39 -9.72 2.55 1.02
N GLY A 40 -9.89 1.61 1.94
CA GLY A 40 -9.11 1.57 3.19
C GLY A 40 -7.61 1.41 2.93
N LEU A 41 -7.22 0.50 2.04
CA LEU A 41 -5.82 0.31 1.65
C LEU A 41 -5.20 1.57 1.04
N SER A 42 -5.91 2.23 0.13
CA SER A 42 -5.49 3.48 -0.51
C SER A 42 -5.36 4.61 0.51
N ALA A 43 -6.28 4.73 1.47
CA ALA A 43 -6.18 5.70 2.56
C ALA A 43 -4.93 5.47 3.44
N ILE A 44 -4.64 4.21 3.80
CA ILE A 44 -3.42 3.87 4.54
C ILE A 44 -2.19 4.25 3.71
N HIS A 45 -2.14 3.86 2.43
CA HIS A 45 -1.02 4.18 1.54
C HIS A 45 -0.79 5.69 1.41
N ALA A 46 -1.85 6.47 1.24
CA ALA A 46 -1.80 7.92 1.19
C ALA A 46 -1.26 8.53 2.49
N GLN A 47 -1.70 8.05 3.65
CA GLN A 47 -1.19 8.54 4.94
C GLN A 47 0.28 8.21 5.15
N LEU A 48 0.74 7.04 4.72
CA LEU A 48 2.12 6.61 4.96
C LEU A 48 3.10 7.22 3.96
N PHE A 49 2.68 7.40 2.71
CA PHE A 49 3.59 7.73 1.61
C PHE A 49 3.22 9.01 0.85
N GLY A 50 2.15 9.70 1.23
CA GLY A 50 1.61 10.89 0.55
C GLY A 50 2.64 11.98 0.24
N ASP A 51 3.50 12.31 1.21
CA ASP A 51 4.56 13.32 1.00
C ASP A 51 5.92 12.69 0.66
N ILE A 52 5.94 11.39 0.31
CA ILE A 52 7.15 10.70 -0.17
C ILE A 52 7.08 10.41 -1.67
N TYR A 53 5.93 9.93 -2.15
CA TYR A 53 5.73 9.57 -3.54
C TYR A 53 4.51 10.29 -4.11
N ASP A 54 4.68 10.99 -5.24
CA ASP A 54 3.59 11.71 -5.91
C ASP A 54 2.43 10.79 -6.35
N PHE A 55 2.72 9.50 -6.54
CA PHE A 55 1.75 8.48 -6.90
C PHE A 55 1.03 7.85 -5.70
N ALA A 56 1.25 8.31 -4.46
CA ALA A 56 0.82 7.62 -3.24
C ALA A 56 -0.71 7.48 -3.01
N VAL A 57 -1.54 7.80 -3.99
CA VAL A 57 -3.00 7.65 -3.98
C VAL A 57 -3.51 6.97 -5.26
N HIS A 58 -2.62 6.68 -6.22
CA HIS A 58 -2.99 6.25 -7.56
C HIS A 58 -2.79 4.75 -7.76
N ILE A 59 -3.69 4.14 -8.54
CA ILE A 59 -3.47 2.80 -9.07
C ILE A 59 -2.31 2.89 -10.07
N ARG A 60 -1.33 1.99 -9.94
CA ARG A 60 -0.17 1.97 -10.83
C ARG A 60 -0.58 1.82 -12.30
N ASP A 61 0.17 2.49 -13.14
CA ASP A 61 -0.03 2.56 -14.59
C ASP A 61 1.02 1.76 -15.37
N VAL A 62 1.84 0.96 -14.69
CA VAL A 62 2.82 0.04 -15.28
C VAL A 62 2.63 -1.37 -14.76
N ASN A 63 3.08 -2.37 -15.52
CA ASN A 63 3.20 -3.74 -15.03
C ASN A 63 4.43 -3.85 -14.12
N ILE A 64 4.31 -4.63 -13.04
CA ILE A 64 5.41 -4.88 -12.11
C ILE A 64 5.52 -6.39 -11.86
N GLY A 65 6.75 -6.84 -11.65
CA GLY A 65 7.09 -8.19 -11.24
C GLY A 65 8.22 -8.14 -10.23
N LYS A 66 8.38 -9.21 -9.47
CA LYS A 66 9.50 -9.40 -8.55
C LYS A 66 9.97 -10.84 -8.70
N ASP A 67 11.25 -11.02 -8.99
CA ASP A 67 11.84 -12.31 -9.31
C ASP A 67 11.06 -12.96 -10.46
N ASP A 68 10.66 -14.23 -10.34
CA ASP A 68 9.86 -14.94 -11.34
C ASP A 68 8.34 -14.68 -11.22
N PHE A 69 7.91 -13.82 -10.29
CA PHE A 69 6.49 -13.54 -10.04
C PHE A 69 6.03 -12.26 -10.71
N GLN A 70 4.94 -12.34 -11.48
CA GLN A 70 4.25 -11.18 -12.06
C GLN A 70 2.99 -10.84 -11.26
N PHE A 71 2.86 -9.57 -10.88
CA PHE A 71 1.63 -9.09 -10.24
C PHE A 71 0.52 -8.88 -11.29
N ALA A 72 -0.72 -8.65 -10.82
CA ALA A 72 -1.88 -8.44 -11.68
C ALA A 72 -1.59 -7.43 -12.82
N PRO A 73 -1.82 -7.76 -14.10
CA PRO A 73 -1.52 -6.83 -15.19
C PRO A 73 -2.30 -5.53 -15.05
N ARG A 74 -1.68 -4.38 -15.38
CA ARG A 74 -2.29 -3.05 -15.23
C ARG A 74 -3.65 -2.92 -15.91
N MET A 75 -3.82 -3.59 -17.06
CA MET A 75 -5.06 -3.55 -17.85
C MET A 75 -6.26 -4.12 -17.09
N PHE A 76 -6.01 -5.06 -16.18
CA PHE A 76 -7.06 -5.72 -15.40
C PHE A 76 -7.09 -5.28 -13.94
N LEU A 77 -6.11 -4.48 -13.49
CA LEU A 77 -5.90 -4.18 -12.08
C LEU A 77 -7.13 -3.54 -11.42
N GLU A 78 -7.75 -2.55 -12.05
CA GLU A 78 -8.97 -1.96 -11.51
C GLU A 78 -10.13 -2.96 -11.38
N GLN A 79 -10.30 -3.82 -12.39
CA GLN A 79 -11.34 -4.86 -12.36
C GLN A 79 -11.06 -5.88 -11.26
N SER A 80 -9.80 -6.29 -11.08
CA SER A 80 -9.37 -7.15 -9.99
C SER A 80 -9.65 -6.52 -8.62
N LEU A 81 -9.36 -5.23 -8.44
CA LEU A 81 -9.65 -4.51 -7.20
C LEU A 81 -11.17 -4.44 -6.92
N ARG A 82 -11.98 -4.15 -7.94
CA ARG A 82 -13.45 -4.17 -7.83
C ARG A 82 -13.98 -5.55 -7.44
N TYR A 83 -13.37 -6.62 -7.95
CA TYR A 83 -13.72 -7.99 -7.57
C TYR A 83 -13.31 -8.30 -6.12
N ILE A 84 -12.09 -7.95 -5.72
CA ILE A 84 -11.56 -8.16 -4.36
C ILE A 84 -12.45 -7.47 -3.32
N ASN A 85 -12.90 -6.24 -3.58
CA ASN A 85 -13.82 -5.52 -2.68
C ASN A 85 -15.15 -6.25 -2.43
N LYS A 86 -15.54 -7.17 -3.32
CA LYS A 86 -16.77 -7.97 -3.18
C LYS A 86 -16.53 -9.31 -2.48
N LEU A 87 -15.27 -9.67 -2.20
CA LEU A 87 -14.96 -10.93 -1.55
C LEU A 87 -15.40 -10.89 -0.07
N PRO A 88 -16.01 -11.97 0.44
CA PRO A 88 -16.29 -12.08 1.86
C PRO A 88 -15.01 -11.93 2.70
N GLN A 89 -15.05 -11.15 3.79
CA GLN A 89 -13.90 -10.91 4.66
C GLN A 89 -13.20 -12.20 5.13
N ARG A 90 -13.97 -13.28 5.39
CA ARG A 90 -13.40 -14.60 5.75
C ARG A 90 -12.39 -15.15 4.74
N ILE A 91 -12.53 -14.80 3.46
CA ILE A 91 -11.63 -15.23 2.38
C ILE A 91 -10.35 -14.38 2.43
N LEU A 92 -10.49 -13.07 2.64
CA LEU A 92 -9.36 -12.15 2.77
C LEU A 92 -8.46 -12.53 3.94
N THR A 93 -9.04 -12.89 5.10
CA THR A 93 -8.27 -13.31 6.28
C THR A 93 -7.46 -14.58 6.02
N ARG A 94 -7.97 -15.55 5.25
CA ARG A 94 -7.27 -16.82 4.97
C ARG A 94 -6.05 -16.65 4.06
N LEU A 95 -6.06 -15.66 3.18
CA LEU A 95 -4.92 -15.36 2.31
C LEU A 95 -3.72 -14.81 3.10
N SER A 96 -3.96 -14.08 4.20
CA SER A 96 -2.89 -13.49 5.03
C SER A 96 -2.14 -14.48 5.94
N ILE A 97 -2.68 -15.68 6.17
CA ILE A 97 -2.08 -16.67 7.11
C ILE A 97 -1.12 -17.65 6.42
N ASN A 98 -1.17 -17.74 5.09
CA ASN A 98 -0.31 -18.63 4.29
C ASN A 98 0.93 -17.96 3.70
N THR A 99 1.14 -16.68 3.98
CA THR A 99 2.35 -15.96 3.57
C THR A 99 3.13 -15.59 4.83
N ARG A 100 3.75 -16.60 5.45
CA ARG A 100 4.93 -16.35 6.31
C ARG A 100 6.08 -16.05 5.36
N ILE A 101 6.39 -14.77 5.21
CA ILE A 101 7.72 -14.29 4.77
C ILE A 101 8.53 -14.06 6.03
#